data_AF-A0A1Y2CHG9-F1
#
_entry.id   AF-A0A1Y2CHG9-F1
#
_cell.length_a   1.000
_cell.length_b   1.000
_cell.length_c   1.000
_cell.angle_alpha   90.00
_cell.angle_beta   90.00
_cell.angle_gamma   90.00
#
_symmetry.space_group_name_H-M   'P 1'
#
loop_
_entity.id
_entity.type
_entity.pdbx_description
1 polymer ?
#
loop_
_entity_poly.entity_id
_entity_poly.type
_entity_poly.pdbx_seq_one_letter_code
_entity_poly.pdbx_strand_id
1 'polypeptide(L)'
;MEQIYSQSHYLLRIKVWTAKGPETSSMYSAILISLLCVSKVFADPYTTNWTAVNYLPNPKVNGPSCIIPNNAFGWNTLKNVDGTLYTASKRPIVITAEGWDSYFLNAYVAQYLLEAMGYQTFVAQTGRGYVIGPEFYVNAIDLFLEAWPEDTASYEQMTQVDRVAVDMGATGYSGVIGLYVPTPLVEKYPAFGLDFWRFLLNPEARALFPESRSTPPYLVDGKPHCDGNPKLCVDGYYTPAQCKVPGAKCIELWAYDPSYSPSNFQRLIDSLGLMVTIKFMGWNAG
;
A
#
# COMPACT_ATOMS: atom_id res chain seq x y z
N MET A 1 -9.11 -7.51 21.35
CA MET A 1 -8.59 -8.29 20.21
C MET A 1 -7.80 -7.30 19.37
N GLU A 2 -6.47 -7.24 19.52
CA GLU A 2 -5.62 -6.39 18.67
C GLU A 2 -5.14 -7.26 17.52
N GLN A 3 -5.91 -7.26 16.43
CA GLN A 3 -5.30 -7.43 15.11
C GLN A 3 -4.71 -6.06 14.77
N ILE A 4 -3.50 -6.03 14.21
CA ILE A 4 -2.98 -4.79 13.62
C ILE A 4 -3.77 -4.63 12.32
N TYR A 5 -4.89 -3.93 12.43
CA TYR A 5 -5.64 -3.47 11.27
C TYR A 5 -4.89 -2.27 10.76
N SER A 6 -4.42 -2.39 9.52
CA SER A 6 -4.12 -1.20 8.77
C SER A 6 -5.18 -1.00 7.70
N GLN A 7 -5.67 0.23 7.62
CA GLN A 7 -6.51 0.64 6.51
C GLN A 7 -5.63 1.40 5.54
N SER A 8 -5.78 1.10 4.26
CA SER A 8 -5.21 1.97 3.25
C SER A 8 -6.04 3.24 3.16
N HIS A 9 -5.34 4.37 3.09
CA HIS A 9 -5.91 5.69 2.95
C HIS A 9 -5.73 6.20 1.51
N TYR A 10 -6.66 7.06 1.11
CA TYR A 10 -6.58 7.82 -0.12
C TYR A 10 -5.90 9.16 0.13
N LEU A 11 -4.78 9.40 -0.55
CA LEU A 11 -4.21 10.74 -0.64
C LEU A 11 -4.63 11.37 -1.96
N LEU A 12 -5.39 12.45 -1.86
CA LEU A 12 -5.75 13.32 -2.96
C LEU A 12 -4.92 14.59 -2.88
N ARG A 13 -4.40 15.04 -4.02
CA ARG A 13 -3.88 16.38 -4.10
C ARG A 13 -4.95 17.39 -4.52
N ILE A 14 -5.39 18.24 -3.60
CA ILE A 14 -6.33 19.32 -3.91
C ILE A 14 -5.56 20.59 -4.26
N LYS A 15 -5.83 21.15 -5.43
CA LYS A 15 -5.72 22.61 -5.63
C LYS A 15 -7.15 23.15 -5.59
N VAL A 16 -7.44 24.01 -4.61
CA VAL A 16 -8.71 24.73 -4.54
C VAL A 16 -8.82 25.59 -5.79
N TRP A 17 -9.66 25.17 -6.75
CA TRP A 17 -10.04 26.00 -7.86
C TRP A 17 -11.04 27.02 -7.34
N THR A 18 -10.55 28.19 -6.91
CA THR A 18 -11.45 29.32 -6.68
C THR A 18 -12.06 29.71 -8.02
N ALA A 19 -13.35 29.39 -8.20
CA ALA A 19 -14.12 29.90 -9.32
C ALA A 19 -14.15 31.43 -9.19
N LYS A 20 -13.44 32.11 -10.09
CA LYS A 20 -13.38 33.57 -10.11
C LYS A 20 -14.72 34.08 -10.63
N GLY A 21 -15.62 34.45 -9.71
CA GLY A 21 -16.84 35.21 -10.04
C GLY A 21 -16.49 36.62 -10.55
N PRO A 22 -17.36 37.25 -11.36
CA PRO A 22 -17.06 38.55 -11.95
C PRO A 22 -17.47 39.67 -10.99
N GLU A 23 -16.52 40.24 -10.23
CA GLU A 23 -16.75 41.53 -9.57
C GLU A 23 -15.58 42.51 -9.76
N THR A 24 -15.94 43.56 -10.51
CA THR A 24 -15.54 44.97 -10.50
C THR A 24 -14.33 45.44 -9.67
N SER A 25 -13.34 45.94 -10.44
CA SER A 25 -12.57 47.18 -10.30
C SER A 25 -11.78 47.53 -9.01
N SER A 26 -10.49 47.78 -9.28
CA SER A 26 -9.59 48.79 -8.70
C SER A 26 -8.77 48.40 -7.46
N MET A 27 -7.44 48.60 -7.57
CA MET A 27 -6.38 48.46 -6.55
C MET A 27 -5.75 47.07 -6.26
N TYR A 28 -5.69 46.15 -7.22
CA TYR A 28 -4.96 44.87 -7.03
C TYR A 28 -3.90 44.54 -8.11
N SER A 29 -3.45 45.51 -8.92
CA SER A 29 -2.55 45.21 -10.05
C SER A 29 -1.08 44.96 -9.70
N ALA A 30 -0.60 45.26 -8.48
CA ALA A 30 0.82 45.08 -8.14
C ALA A 30 1.12 43.80 -7.32
N ILE A 31 0.12 43.27 -6.58
CA ILE A 31 0.27 42.05 -5.77
C ILE A 31 -0.15 40.78 -6.55
N LEU A 32 -0.98 40.92 -7.60
CA LEU A 32 -1.31 39.78 -8.46
C LEU A 32 -0.16 39.31 -9.36
N ILE A 33 0.78 40.19 -9.73
CA ILE A 33 1.86 39.83 -10.67
C ILE A 33 2.91 38.93 -10.00
N SER A 34 3.13 39.06 -8.69
CA SER A 34 4.04 38.20 -7.93
C SER A 34 3.40 36.86 -7.49
N LEU A 35 2.06 36.76 -7.43
CA LEU A 35 1.37 35.48 -7.19
C LEU A 35 1.11 34.68 -8.48
N LEU A 36 1.20 35.29 -9.66
CA LEU A 36 0.98 34.61 -10.95
C LEU A 36 2.22 33.82 -11.44
N CYS A 37 3.40 34.04 -10.87
CA CYS A 37 4.66 33.44 -11.35
C CYS A 37 5.08 32.11 -10.70
N VAL A 38 4.29 31.55 -9.77
CA VAL A 38 4.45 30.13 -9.38
C VAL A 38 3.07 29.48 -9.30
N SER A 39 2.27 29.64 -10.35
CA SER A 39 1.35 28.55 -10.67
C SER A 39 2.25 27.36 -11.02
N LYS A 40 2.62 26.53 -10.03
CA LYS A 40 3.30 25.28 -10.32
C LYS A 40 2.35 24.54 -11.26
N VAL A 41 2.66 24.57 -12.55
CA VAL A 41 1.95 23.84 -13.58
C VAL A 41 2.10 22.38 -13.17
N PHE A 42 0.99 21.64 -13.18
CA PHE A 42 1.08 20.22 -12.94
C PHE A 42 2.00 19.61 -13.99
N ALA A 43 2.84 18.66 -13.59
CA ALA A 43 3.71 18.00 -14.55
C ALA A 43 2.84 17.24 -15.56
N ASP A 44 3.10 17.43 -16.85
CA ASP A 44 2.45 16.62 -17.87
C ASP A 44 3.04 15.20 -17.76
N PRO A 45 2.23 14.17 -17.48
CA PRO A 45 2.72 12.81 -17.29
C PRO A 45 3.52 12.26 -18.48
N TYR A 46 3.35 12.81 -19.68
CA TYR A 46 4.10 12.41 -20.87
C TYR A 46 5.50 13.05 -20.97
N THR A 47 5.79 14.07 -20.16
CA THR A 47 7.09 14.76 -20.12
C THR A 47 7.77 14.71 -18.74
N THR A 48 7.08 14.20 -17.72
CA THR A 48 7.61 13.99 -16.38
C THR A 48 8.84 13.07 -16.39
N ASN A 49 9.93 13.48 -15.72
CA ASN A 49 11.06 12.61 -15.45
C ASN A 49 10.73 11.64 -14.31
N TRP A 50 10.06 10.54 -14.64
CA TRP A 50 9.60 9.51 -13.72
C TRP A 50 10.70 8.86 -12.88
N THR A 51 11.90 8.69 -13.46
CA THR A 51 13.02 8.10 -12.73
C THR A 51 13.54 9.00 -11.61
N ALA A 52 13.36 10.33 -11.70
CA ALA A 52 13.76 11.25 -10.63
C ALA A 52 12.90 11.13 -9.37
N VAL A 53 11.74 10.48 -9.47
CA VAL A 53 10.82 10.19 -8.34
C VAL A 53 10.64 8.69 -8.11
N ASN A 54 11.60 7.86 -8.55
CA ASN A 54 11.61 6.41 -8.36
C ASN A 54 10.42 5.66 -8.99
N TYR A 55 9.92 6.13 -10.13
CA TYR A 55 8.99 5.38 -10.98
C TYR A 55 9.74 4.61 -12.07
N LEU A 56 9.09 3.64 -12.71
CA LEU A 56 9.67 2.95 -13.86
C LEU A 56 9.97 3.96 -15.00
N PRO A 57 10.97 3.70 -15.86
CA PRO A 57 11.28 4.57 -17.01
C PRO A 57 10.10 4.74 -17.98
N ASN A 58 9.28 3.71 -18.12
CA ASN A 58 7.99 3.77 -18.80
C ASN A 58 6.91 3.27 -17.82
N PRO A 59 6.37 4.15 -16.96
CA PRO A 59 5.53 3.74 -15.85
C PRO A 59 4.08 3.51 -16.26
N LYS A 60 3.69 3.77 -17.52
CA LYS A 60 2.28 3.70 -17.91
C LYS A 60 1.79 2.25 -17.92
N VAL A 61 0.89 1.93 -17.00
CA VAL A 61 0.32 0.59 -16.76
C VAL A 61 -1.19 0.62 -16.62
N ASN A 62 -1.87 1.42 -17.45
CA ASN A 62 -3.33 1.52 -17.45
C ASN A 62 -3.98 0.13 -17.47
N GLY A 63 -5.08 0.01 -16.73
CA GLY A 63 -5.89 -1.20 -16.68
C GLY A 63 -6.46 -1.54 -18.06
N PRO A 64 -6.89 -2.80 -18.27
CA PRO A 64 -7.53 -3.21 -19.50
C PRO A 64 -8.77 -2.35 -19.78
N SER A 65 -9.20 -2.27 -21.05
CA SER A 65 -10.40 -1.50 -21.37
C SER A 65 -11.63 -2.06 -20.64
N CYS A 66 -12.33 -1.19 -19.90
CA CYS A 66 -13.56 -1.53 -19.18
C CYS A 66 -14.63 -0.50 -19.54
N ILE A 67 -15.70 -0.94 -20.19
CA ILE A 67 -16.85 -0.09 -20.48
C ILE A 67 -17.82 -0.25 -19.33
N ILE A 68 -18.09 0.83 -18.59
CA ILE A 68 -19.14 0.85 -17.57
C ILE A 68 -20.47 1.10 -18.30
N PRO A 69 -21.36 0.09 -18.44
CA PRO A 69 -22.65 0.28 -19.07
C PRO A 69 -23.52 1.22 -18.23
N ASN A 70 -24.41 1.96 -18.87
CA ASN A 70 -25.39 2.83 -18.20
C ASN A 70 -24.77 3.91 -17.30
N ASN A 71 -23.75 4.62 -17.79
CA ASN A 71 -23.25 5.83 -17.15
C ASN A 71 -24.28 6.98 -17.23
N ALA A 72 -25.33 6.86 -16.41
CA ALA A 72 -26.48 7.75 -16.41
C ALA A 72 -26.24 9.08 -15.68
N PHE A 73 -25.09 9.22 -14.99
CA PHE A 73 -24.76 10.44 -14.26
C PHE A 73 -24.43 11.62 -15.18
N GLY A 74 -24.14 11.37 -16.46
CA GLY A 74 -23.95 12.40 -17.48
C GLY A 74 -22.69 13.26 -17.28
N TRP A 75 -21.81 12.91 -16.35
CA TRP A 75 -20.60 13.69 -16.03
C TRP A 75 -19.65 13.84 -17.22
N ASN A 76 -19.55 12.81 -18.05
CA ASN A 76 -18.81 12.83 -19.31
C ASN A 76 -19.44 13.72 -20.40
N THR A 77 -20.67 14.21 -20.19
CA THR A 77 -21.37 15.12 -21.10
C THR A 77 -21.43 16.56 -20.59
N LEU A 78 -20.88 16.85 -19.41
CA LEU A 78 -20.80 18.21 -18.89
C LEU A 78 -20.00 19.08 -19.86
N LYS A 79 -20.54 20.26 -20.18
CA LYS A 79 -19.94 21.20 -21.12
C LYS A 79 -19.56 22.50 -20.43
N ASN A 80 -18.47 23.10 -20.89
CA ASN A 80 -18.13 24.48 -20.60
C ASN A 80 -19.09 25.44 -21.33
N VAL A 81 -19.01 26.73 -21.01
CA VAL A 81 -19.82 27.79 -21.66
C VAL A 81 -19.61 27.82 -23.18
N ASP A 82 -18.41 27.44 -23.65
CA ASP A 82 -18.06 27.37 -25.08
C ASP A 82 -18.54 26.08 -25.78
N GLY A 83 -19.25 25.19 -25.07
CA GLY A 83 -19.78 23.93 -25.59
C GLY A 83 -18.78 22.77 -25.64
N THR A 84 -17.52 22.97 -25.26
CA THR A 84 -16.52 21.89 -25.14
C THR A 84 -16.80 21.02 -23.92
N LEU A 85 -16.43 19.73 -23.97
CA LEU A 85 -16.57 18.85 -22.81
C LEU A 85 -15.67 19.32 -21.66
N TYR A 86 -16.25 19.44 -20.47
CA TYR A 86 -15.59 19.95 -19.27
C TYR A 86 -14.32 19.17 -18.93
N THR A 87 -14.39 17.84 -19.01
CA THR A 87 -13.31 16.92 -18.62
C THR A 87 -12.27 16.71 -19.73
N ALA A 88 -12.67 16.79 -21.01
CA ALA A 88 -11.79 16.48 -22.14
C ALA A 88 -10.64 17.50 -22.31
N SER A 89 -10.83 18.73 -21.84
CA SER A 89 -9.79 19.77 -21.86
C SER A 89 -8.87 19.73 -20.63
N LYS A 90 -9.13 18.85 -19.67
CA LYS A 90 -8.28 18.67 -18.49
C LYS A 90 -7.14 17.71 -18.84
N ARG A 91 -5.97 17.95 -18.24
CA ARG A 91 -4.85 17.01 -18.34
C ARG A 91 -5.25 15.65 -17.73
N PRO A 92 -4.55 14.56 -18.10
CA PRO A 92 -4.76 13.27 -17.46
C PRO A 92 -4.57 13.34 -15.94
N ILE A 93 -5.46 12.70 -15.19
CA ILE A 93 -5.31 12.45 -13.76
C ILE A 93 -4.29 11.32 -13.59
N VAL A 94 -3.24 11.58 -12.83
CA VAL A 94 -2.17 10.61 -12.61
C VAL A 94 -2.43 9.82 -11.32
N ILE A 95 -2.56 8.50 -11.48
CA ILE A 95 -2.83 7.55 -10.40
C ILE A 95 -1.58 6.72 -10.18
N THR A 96 -1.07 6.65 -8.96
CA THR A 96 0.06 5.78 -8.64
C THR A 96 -0.38 4.32 -8.59
N ALA A 97 0.53 3.40 -8.96
CA ALA A 97 0.43 1.98 -8.71
C ALA A 97 1.78 1.39 -8.27
N GLU A 98 1.78 0.49 -7.29
CA GLU A 98 2.94 -0.35 -6.99
C GLU A 98 2.79 -1.75 -7.61
N GLY A 99 3.90 -2.50 -7.66
CA GLY A 99 3.99 -3.78 -8.37
C GLY A 99 3.30 -4.97 -7.69
N TRP A 100 2.12 -4.79 -7.09
CA TRP A 100 1.32 -5.88 -6.51
C TRP A 100 -0.18 -5.73 -6.80
N ASP A 101 -0.91 -6.84 -6.74
CA ASP A 101 -2.27 -6.96 -7.28
C ASP A 101 -3.30 -6.04 -6.62
N SER A 102 -3.27 -5.87 -5.29
CA SER A 102 -4.22 -4.97 -4.60
C SER A 102 -4.03 -3.51 -5.03
N TYR A 103 -2.79 -3.08 -5.28
CA TYR A 103 -2.54 -1.72 -5.76
C TYR A 103 -3.14 -1.54 -7.15
N PHE A 104 -2.84 -2.46 -8.06
CA PHE A 104 -3.40 -2.41 -9.41
C PHE A 104 -4.93 -2.40 -9.39
N LEU A 105 -5.55 -3.24 -8.55
CA LEU A 105 -7.00 -3.27 -8.41
C LEU A 105 -7.56 -1.89 -8.03
N ASN A 106 -7.01 -1.25 -7.00
CA ASN A 106 -7.46 0.08 -6.57
C ASN A 106 -7.24 1.14 -7.65
N ALA A 107 -6.05 1.14 -8.27
CA ALA A 107 -5.71 2.08 -9.32
C ALA A 107 -6.64 1.94 -10.53
N TYR A 108 -6.98 0.72 -10.92
CA TYR A 108 -7.87 0.45 -12.05
C TYR A 108 -9.33 0.76 -11.74
N VAL A 109 -9.81 0.45 -10.54
CA VAL A 109 -11.15 0.87 -10.11
C VAL A 109 -11.27 2.39 -10.18
N ALA A 110 -10.29 3.13 -9.64
CA ALA A 110 -10.27 4.59 -9.74
C ALA A 110 -10.16 5.07 -11.19
N GLN A 111 -9.31 4.43 -12.01
CA GLN A 111 -9.18 4.73 -13.43
C GLN A 111 -10.54 4.65 -14.14
N TYR A 112 -11.26 3.54 -13.99
CA TYR A 112 -12.54 3.32 -14.66
C TYR A 112 -13.62 4.29 -14.19
N LEU A 113 -13.66 4.58 -12.88
CA LEU A 113 -14.60 5.57 -12.35
C LEU A 113 -14.32 6.95 -12.97
N LEU A 114 -13.06 7.41 -12.98
CA LEU A 114 -12.66 8.70 -13.55
C LEU A 114 -12.92 8.78 -15.06
N GLU A 115 -12.63 7.72 -15.80
CA GLU A 115 -12.91 7.62 -17.23
C GLU A 115 -14.41 7.62 -17.52
N ALA A 116 -15.23 6.99 -16.68
CA ALA A 116 -16.68 7.13 -16.76
C ALA A 116 -17.12 8.57 -16.47
N MET A 117 -16.46 9.32 -15.60
CA MET A 117 -16.74 10.76 -15.47
C MET A 117 -16.26 11.58 -16.69
N GLY A 118 -15.51 10.97 -17.62
CA GLY A 118 -14.99 11.59 -18.83
C GLY A 118 -13.58 12.16 -18.69
N TYR A 119 -12.87 11.92 -17.58
CA TYR A 119 -11.48 12.33 -17.43
C TYR A 119 -10.54 11.41 -18.20
N GLN A 120 -9.43 11.98 -18.67
CA GLN A 120 -8.28 11.18 -19.07
C GLN A 120 -7.51 10.74 -17.83
N THR A 121 -6.90 9.57 -17.88
CA THR A 121 -6.14 9.00 -16.76
C THR A 121 -4.76 8.50 -17.22
N PHE A 122 -3.85 8.42 -16.26
CA PHE A 122 -2.52 7.85 -16.45
C PHE A 122 -2.16 7.07 -15.19
N VAL A 123 -2.13 5.74 -15.26
CA VAL A 123 -1.68 4.91 -14.14
C VAL A 123 -0.16 4.76 -14.24
N ALA A 124 0.56 5.24 -13.23
CA ALA A 124 2.01 5.29 -13.17
C ALA A 124 2.54 4.25 -12.17
N GLN A 125 3.30 3.27 -12.65
CA GLN A 125 3.94 2.25 -11.82
C GLN A 125 5.24 2.76 -11.18
N THR A 126 5.35 2.54 -9.88
CA THR A 126 6.58 2.79 -9.13
C THR A 126 7.68 1.78 -9.46
N GLY A 127 8.93 2.16 -9.20
CA GLY A 127 10.10 1.30 -9.30
C GLY A 127 10.51 0.70 -7.96
N ARG A 128 11.63 -0.04 -7.96
CA ARG A 128 12.23 -0.56 -6.72
C ARG A 128 12.71 0.58 -5.84
N GLY A 129 12.55 0.44 -4.52
CA GLY A 129 13.00 1.44 -3.55
C GLY A 129 12.19 2.73 -3.61
N TYR A 130 10.96 2.67 -4.14
CA TYR A 130 10.03 3.78 -4.09
C TYR A 130 9.73 4.16 -2.64
N VAL A 131 9.60 5.46 -2.41
CA VAL A 131 9.26 6.05 -1.12
C VAL A 131 8.19 7.09 -1.40
N ILE A 132 7.06 6.99 -0.70
CA ILE A 132 5.94 7.91 -0.87
C ILE A 132 6.37 9.32 -0.45
N GLY A 133 6.15 10.30 -1.32
CA GLY A 133 6.23 11.72 -0.99
C GLY A 133 6.84 12.64 -2.03
N PRO A 134 8.08 12.39 -2.52
CA PRO A 134 8.76 13.30 -3.45
C PRO A 134 7.90 13.74 -4.64
N GLU A 135 7.09 12.84 -5.19
CA GLU A 135 6.15 13.07 -6.28
C GLU A 135 5.07 14.12 -5.98
N PHE A 136 4.62 14.26 -4.72
CA PHE A 136 3.66 15.28 -4.31
C PHE A 136 4.28 16.70 -4.35
N TYR A 137 5.58 16.83 -4.04
CA TYR A 137 6.27 18.13 -4.01
C TYR A 137 6.57 18.68 -5.42
N VAL A 138 6.74 17.79 -6.40
CA VAL A 138 7.00 18.13 -7.80
C VAL A 138 5.76 18.05 -8.69
N ASN A 139 4.58 17.79 -8.12
CA ASN A 139 3.31 17.67 -8.85
C ASN A 139 3.29 16.55 -9.90
N ALA A 140 4.00 15.44 -9.67
CA ALA A 140 4.05 14.34 -10.62
C ALA A 140 2.79 13.46 -10.58
N ILE A 141 2.09 13.40 -9.43
CA ILE A 141 0.88 12.57 -9.25
C ILE A 141 -0.31 13.36 -8.70
N ASP A 142 -1.50 12.77 -8.82
CA ASP A 142 -2.76 13.30 -8.28
C ASP A 142 -3.37 12.42 -7.19
N LEU A 143 -3.29 11.11 -7.39
CA LEU A 143 -3.96 10.11 -6.57
C LEU A 143 -2.99 9.01 -6.16
N PHE A 144 -2.93 8.77 -4.85
CA PHE A 144 -2.27 7.62 -4.24
C PHE A 144 -3.31 6.88 -3.39
N LEU A 145 -3.61 5.63 -3.74
CA LEU A 145 -4.80 4.94 -3.23
C LEU A 145 -4.48 3.79 -2.26
N GLU A 146 -3.21 3.61 -1.91
CA GLU A 146 -2.79 2.54 -1.01
C GLU A 146 -1.75 3.08 -0.02
N ALA A 147 -2.00 4.27 0.55
CA ALA A 147 -1.13 4.84 1.58
C ALA A 147 -1.43 4.17 2.92
N TRP A 148 -0.45 3.52 3.51
CA TRP A 148 -0.53 2.92 4.85
C TRP A 148 0.12 3.92 5.82
N PRO A 149 -0.64 4.71 6.61
CA PRO A 149 -0.07 5.78 7.43
C PRO A 149 1.03 5.30 8.39
N GLU A 150 0.89 4.10 8.95
CA GLU A 150 1.88 3.48 9.84
C GLU A 150 3.19 3.10 9.16
N ASP A 151 3.16 2.79 7.87
CA ASP A 151 4.33 2.40 7.08
C ASP A 151 4.91 3.60 6.31
N THR A 152 4.24 4.75 6.35
CA THR A 152 4.63 5.96 5.61
C THR A 152 5.21 7.01 6.55
N ALA A 153 6.53 6.99 6.74
CA ALA A 153 7.22 7.90 7.66
C ALA A 153 6.96 9.40 7.39
N SER A 154 6.70 9.77 6.13
CA SER A 154 6.43 11.14 5.68
C SER A 154 4.94 11.54 5.76
N TYR A 155 4.05 10.65 6.23
CA TYR A 155 2.59 10.84 6.10
C TYR A 155 2.09 12.13 6.74
N GLU A 156 2.42 12.35 8.03
CA GLU A 156 2.05 13.55 8.78
C GLU A 156 2.67 14.81 8.16
N GLN A 157 3.93 14.72 7.74
CA GLN A 157 4.63 15.82 7.09
C GLN A 157 3.91 16.25 5.80
N MET A 158 3.51 15.31 4.94
CA MET A 158 2.85 15.62 3.68
C MET A 158 1.41 16.13 3.84
N THR A 159 0.67 15.59 4.81
CA THR A 159 -0.77 15.82 4.96
C THR A 159 -1.10 16.97 5.91
N GLN A 160 -0.36 17.10 7.01
CA GLN A 160 -0.67 18.06 8.08
C GLN A 160 0.24 19.29 8.05
N VAL A 161 1.55 19.08 7.82
CA VAL A 161 2.57 20.14 7.88
C VAL A 161 2.70 20.87 6.55
N ASP A 162 3.18 20.20 5.51
CA ASP A 162 3.43 20.82 4.19
C ASP A 162 2.16 20.94 3.36
N ARG A 163 1.15 20.10 3.67
CA ARG A 163 -0.16 20.07 3.00
C ARG A 163 -0.02 19.96 1.47
N VAL A 164 0.97 19.21 1.03
CA VAL A 164 1.19 18.88 -0.39
C VAL A 164 0.27 17.76 -0.85
N ALA A 165 -0.34 17.03 0.10
CA ALA A 165 -1.37 16.01 -0.08
C ALA A 165 -2.51 16.22 0.93
N VAL A 166 -3.69 15.71 0.62
CA VAL A 166 -4.88 15.71 1.48
C VAL A 166 -5.33 14.27 1.67
N ASP A 167 -5.46 13.84 2.92
CA ASP A 167 -6.08 12.56 3.24
C ASP A 167 -7.60 12.64 3.06
N MET A 168 -8.13 11.84 2.14
CA MET A 168 -9.56 11.72 1.83
C MET A 168 -10.25 10.60 2.62
N GLY A 169 -9.52 9.93 3.50
CA GLY A 169 -9.98 8.82 4.34
C GLY A 169 -9.69 7.45 3.74
N ALA A 170 -10.22 6.44 4.42
CA ALA A 170 -9.98 5.04 4.10
C ALA A 170 -10.65 4.59 2.78
N THR A 171 -10.01 3.63 2.14
CA THR A 171 -10.48 3.03 0.88
C THR A 171 -11.61 2.04 0.97
N GLY A 172 -11.97 1.68 2.20
CA GLY A 172 -13.02 0.71 2.49
C GLY A 172 -12.55 -0.74 2.44
N TYR A 173 -11.29 -1.02 2.11
CA TYR A 173 -10.67 -2.32 2.42
C TYR A 173 -9.60 -2.17 3.51
N SER A 174 -9.32 -3.25 4.21
CA SER A 174 -8.30 -3.32 5.24
C SER A 174 -7.31 -4.41 4.88
N GLY A 175 -6.02 -4.10 4.97
CA GLY A 175 -4.96 -5.10 4.90
C GLY A 175 -4.73 -5.65 6.29
N VAL A 176 -4.60 -6.98 6.39
CA VAL A 176 -4.31 -7.64 7.65
C VAL A 176 -3.07 -8.50 7.48
N ILE A 177 -2.02 -8.13 8.21
CA ILE A 177 -0.88 -9.01 8.44
C ILE A 177 -1.27 -9.94 9.59
N GLY A 178 -1.44 -11.22 9.28
CA GLY A 178 -2.02 -12.17 10.22
C GLY A 178 -1.49 -13.59 10.08
N LEU A 179 -1.94 -14.45 11.00
CA LEU A 179 -1.73 -15.88 10.95
C LEU A 179 -2.87 -16.51 10.15
N TYR A 180 -2.51 -17.30 9.16
CA TYR A 180 -3.49 -18.01 8.33
C TYR A 180 -3.48 -19.49 8.70
N VAL A 181 -4.66 -19.99 9.07
CA VAL A 181 -4.88 -21.40 9.38
C VAL A 181 -5.80 -21.99 8.30
N PRO A 182 -5.50 -23.18 7.75
CA PRO A 182 -6.37 -23.79 6.74
C PRO A 182 -7.80 -24.01 7.26
N THR A 183 -8.80 -23.65 6.44
CA THR A 183 -10.23 -23.80 6.78
C THR A 183 -10.59 -25.18 7.33
N PRO A 184 -10.12 -26.31 6.76
CA PRO A 184 -10.46 -27.63 7.30
C PRO A 184 -9.98 -27.85 8.74
N LEU A 185 -8.89 -27.18 9.17
CA LEU A 185 -8.39 -27.28 10.53
C LEU A 185 -9.27 -26.47 11.50
N VAL A 186 -9.71 -25.28 11.07
CA VAL A 186 -10.64 -24.42 11.82
C VAL A 186 -11.97 -25.13 12.02
N GLU A 187 -12.51 -25.75 10.97
CA GLU A 187 -13.79 -26.49 11.01
C GLU A 187 -13.71 -27.76 11.86
N LYS A 188 -12.56 -28.45 11.84
CA LYS A 188 -12.35 -29.67 12.63
C LYS A 188 -12.15 -29.39 14.12
N TYR A 189 -11.56 -28.25 14.48
CA TYR A 189 -11.24 -27.88 15.86
C TYR A 189 -11.78 -26.49 16.25
N PRO A 190 -13.10 -26.26 16.18
CA PRO A 190 -13.69 -24.93 16.40
C PRO A 190 -13.49 -24.45 17.84
N ALA A 191 -13.38 -25.38 18.81
CA ALA A 191 -13.16 -25.07 20.22
C ALA A 191 -11.80 -24.41 20.52
N PHE A 192 -10.81 -24.56 19.63
CA PHE A 192 -9.48 -23.99 19.85
C PHE A 192 -9.35 -22.52 19.44
N GLY A 193 -10.33 -21.95 18.73
CA GLY A 193 -10.27 -20.54 18.32
C GLY A 193 -9.01 -20.25 17.48
N LEU A 194 -8.88 -20.93 16.34
CA LEU A 194 -7.73 -20.81 15.44
C LEU A 194 -7.77 -19.53 14.58
N ASP A 195 -8.16 -18.41 15.17
CA ASP A 195 -8.42 -17.12 14.49
C ASP A 195 -7.24 -16.14 14.55
N PHE A 196 -6.35 -16.27 15.53
CA PHE A 196 -5.13 -15.47 15.67
C PHE A 196 -4.11 -16.11 16.64
N TRP A 197 -3.20 -15.34 17.24
CA TRP A 197 -2.12 -15.91 18.07
C TRP A 197 -2.58 -16.60 19.36
N ARG A 198 -3.79 -16.37 19.87
CA ARG A 198 -4.19 -16.85 21.21
C ARG A 198 -4.17 -18.37 21.35
N PHE A 199 -4.52 -19.11 20.30
CA PHE A 199 -4.44 -20.57 20.34
C PHE A 199 -2.99 -21.07 20.56
N LEU A 200 -1.98 -20.26 20.20
CA LEU A 200 -0.57 -20.56 20.44
C LEU A 200 -0.22 -20.58 21.94
N LEU A 201 -1.10 -20.17 22.84
CA LEU A 201 -0.93 -20.38 24.29
C LEU A 201 -1.36 -21.78 24.73
N ASN A 202 -2.29 -22.42 24.02
CA ASN A 202 -2.81 -23.74 24.37
C ASN A 202 -1.89 -24.85 23.80
N PRO A 203 -1.27 -25.70 24.64
CA PRO A 203 -0.44 -26.81 24.18
C PRO A 203 -1.15 -27.81 23.28
N GLU A 204 -2.44 -28.09 23.51
CA GLU A 204 -3.22 -29.05 22.71
C GLU A 204 -3.50 -28.48 21.31
N ALA A 205 -3.84 -27.19 21.22
CA ALA A 205 -4.03 -26.53 19.95
C ALA A 205 -2.71 -26.43 19.17
N ARG A 206 -1.59 -26.14 19.85
CA ARG A 206 -0.26 -26.14 19.23
C ARG A 206 0.11 -27.51 18.67
N ALA A 207 -0.24 -28.60 19.35
CA ALA A 207 0.09 -29.96 18.90
C ALA A 207 -0.54 -30.35 17.55
N LEU A 208 -1.46 -29.53 17.00
CA LEU A 208 -1.98 -29.68 15.65
C LEU A 208 -0.97 -29.29 14.55
N PHE A 209 0.06 -28.53 14.90
CA PHE A 209 1.01 -27.94 13.95
C PHE A 209 2.35 -28.68 13.97
N PRO A 210 3.14 -28.61 12.88
CA PRO A 210 4.42 -29.29 12.80
C PRO A 210 5.39 -28.85 13.90
N GLU A 211 6.22 -29.77 14.38
CA GLU A 211 7.29 -29.44 15.32
C GLU A 211 8.30 -28.49 14.67
N SER A 212 8.94 -27.66 15.49
CA SER A 212 10.02 -26.76 15.05
C SER A 212 11.08 -27.53 14.27
N ARG A 213 11.47 -27.04 13.10
CA ARG A 213 12.50 -27.62 12.23
C ARG A 213 12.16 -29.01 11.70
N SER A 214 10.89 -29.39 11.71
CA SER A 214 10.42 -30.63 11.07
C SER A 214 10.41 -30.56 9.55
N THR A 215 10.52 -29.36 8.96
CA THR A 215 10.59 -29.19 7.50
C THR A 215 11.93 -28.62 7.04
N PRO A 216 12.43 -28.97 5.83
CA PRO A 216 13.70 -28.42 5.33
C PRO A 216 13.65 -26.91 5.12
N PRO A 217 14.76 -26.17 5.38
CA PRO A 217 14.83 -24.74 5.09
C PRO A 217 14.73 -24.47 3.59
N TYR A 218 14.19 -23.32 3.23
CA TYR A 218 14.26 -22.83 1.86
C TYR A 218 15.70 -22.39 1.53
N LEU A 219 16.20 -22.82 0.37
CA LEU A 219 17.57 -22.54 -0.06
C LEU A 219 17.59 -21.57 -1.23
N VAL A 220 18.45 -20.55 -1.14
CA VAL A 220 18.85 -19.67 -2.24
C VAL A 220 20.33 -19.91 -2.51
N ASP A 221 20.67 -20.26 -3.76
CA ASP A 221 22.04 -20.60 -4.17
C ASP A 221 22.70 -21.68 -3.27
N GLY A 222 21.91 -22.67 -2.85
CA GLY A 222 22.36 -23.78 -2.01
C GLY A 222 22.57 -23.42 -0.54
N LYS A 223 22.21 -22.20 -0.11
CA LYS A 223 22.31 -21.76 1.29
C LYS A 223 20.94 -21.41 1.87
N PRO A 224 20.71 -21.61 3.18
CA PRO A 224 19.46 -21.19 3.81
C PRO A 224 19.21 -19.70 3.63
N HIS A 225 17.97 -19.36 3.27
CA HIS A 225 17.54 -17.99 3.06
C HIS A 225 17.44 -17.21 4.37
N CYS A 226 18.38 -16.30 4.64
CA CYS A 226 18.37 -15.37 5.78
C CYS A 226 19.39 -14.22 5.60
N ASP A 227 19.24 -13.16 6.40
CA ASP A 227 20.20 -12.07 6.55
C ASP A 227 21.31 -12.38 7.58
N GLY A 228 21.23 -13.49 8.31
CA GLY A 228 22.18 -13.91 9.34
C GLY A 228 22.01 -13.13 10.66
N ASN A 229 21.00 -12.29 10.77
CA ASN A 229 20.74 -11.52 11.99
C ASN A 229 20.05 -12.41 13.04
N PRO A 230 20.65 -12.66 14.21
CA PRO A 230 20.07 -13.54 15.23
C PRO A 230 18.74 -13.05 15.81
N LYS A 231 18.40 -11.77 15.61
CA LYS A 231 17.10 -11.22 16.02
C LYS A 231 16.01 -11.39 14.95
N LEU A 232 16.39 -11.65 13.70
CA LEU A 232 15.46 -11.73 12.57
C LEU A 232 15.44 -13.13 11.95
N CYS A 233 16.59 -13.63 11.49
CA CYS A 233 16.70 -14.83 10.68
C CYS A 233 18.12 -15.39 10.70
N VAL A 234 18.28 -16.64 11.15
CA VAL A 234 19.53 -17.42 11.04
C VAL A 234 19.20 -18.80 10.46
N ASP A 235 19.91 -19.19 9.42
CA ASP A 235 19.80 -20.50 8.76
C ASP A 235 18.39 -20.89 8.30
N GLY A 236 17.60 -19.94 7.82
CA GLY A 236 16.20 -20.08 7.43
C GLY A 236 15.18 -19.91 8.55
N TYR A 237 15.61 -19.59 9.77
CA TYR A 237 14.74 -19.59 10.95
C TYR A 237 14.93 -18.40 11.87
N TYR A 238 13.84 -18.00 12.52
CA TYR A 238 13.88 -17.31 13.80
C TYR A 238 13.58 -18.30 14.93
N THR A 239 14.45 -18.37 15.93
CA THR A 239 14.28 -19.24 17.09
C THR A 239 14.33 -18.38 18.37
N PRO A 240 13.21 -18.24 19.11
CA PRO A 240 13.19 -17.46 20.34
C PRO A 240 13.90 -18.21 21.49
N ALA A 241 14.22 -17.51 22.57
CA ALA A 241 15.02 -18.06 23.68
C ALA A 241 14.40 -19.33 24.30
N GLN A 242 13.09 -19.34 24.51
CA GLN A 242 12.33 -20.47 25.06
C GLN A 242 12.34 -21.73 24.17
N CYS A 243 12.66 -21.59 22.88
CA CYS A 243 12.79 -22.73 21.97
C CYS A 243 14.23 -23.26 21.84
N LYS A 244 15.21 -22.60 22.46
CA LYS A 244 16.62 -23.03 22.46
C LYS A 244 16.97 -23.98 23.60
N VAL A 245 16.05 -24.20 24.55
CA VAL A 245 16.29 -25.07 25.70
C VAL A 245 16.08 -26.55 25.32
N PRO A 246 16.88 -27.49 25.85
CA PRO A 246 16.68 -28.92 25.63
C PRO A 246 15.27 -29.37 26.03
N GLY A 247 14.61 -30.14 25.17
CA GLY A 247 13.26 -30.64 25.42
C GLY A 247 12.14 -29.63 25.19
N ALA A 248 12.42 -28.44 24.66
CA ALA A 248 11.39 -27.47 24.28
C ALA A 248 10.45 -28.05 23.22
N LYS A 249 9.13 -28.00 23.49
CA LYS A 249 8.08 -28.42 22.55
C LYS A 249 7.59 -27.22 21.75
N CYS A 250 8.43 -26.73 20.85
CA CYS A 250 8.07 -25.63 19.96
C CYS A 250 7.52 -26.13 18.63
N ILE A 251 6.58 -25.38 18.08
CA ILE A 251 6.03 -25.61 16.74
C ILE A 251 6.64 -24.67 15.72
N GLU A 252 6.42 -24.95 14.45
CA GLU A 252 6.89 -24.14 13.34
C GLU A 252 5.76 -23.31 12.72
N LEU A 253 6.01 -22.01 12.57
CA LEU A 253 5.19 -21.08 11.80
C LEU A 253 5.93 -20.76 10.49
N TRP A 254 5.22 -20.74 9.37
CA TRP A 254 5.81 -20.38 8.08
C TRP A 254 5.55 -18.93 7.74
N ALA A 255 6.60 -18.24 7.30
CA ALA A 255 6.56 -16.87 6.81
C ALA A 255 7.31 -16.79 5.48
N TYR A 256 6.96 -15.83 4.62
CA TYR A 256 7.67 -15.63 3.35
C TYR A 256 9.09 -15.15 3.61
N ASP A 257 9.26 -13.96 4.16
CA ASP A 257 10.55 -13.29 4.24
C ASP A 257 10.62 -12.36 5.46
N PRO A 258 11.77 -12.26 6.14
CA PRO A 258 11.91 -11.38 7.31
C PRO A 258 11.74 -9.88 6.98
N SER A 259 11.95 -9.46 5.73
CA SER A 259 11.80 -8.06 5.32
C SER A 259 10.35 -7.64 5.05
N TYR A 260 9.43 -8.59 4.83
CA TYR A 260 8.03 -8.26 4.52
C TYR A 260 7.29 -7.65 5.71
N SER A 261 7.59 -8.11 6.93
CA SER A 261 6.98 -7.58 8.15
C SER A 261 8.00 -7.62 9.30
N PRO A 262 9.03 -6.76 9.25
CA PRO A 262 10.23 -6.92 10.04
C PRO A 262 9.91 -6.84 11.54
N SER A 263 10.30 -7.89 12.26
CA SER A 263 10.14 -8.03 13.71
C SER A 263 8.70 -8.11 14.25
N ASN A 264 7.66 -8.06 13.43
CA ASN A 264 6.28 -8.02 13.94
C ASN A 264 5.89 -9.30 14.70
N PHE A 265 6.02 -10.46 14.08
CA PHE A 265 5.73 -11.74 14.74
C PHE A 265 6.80 -12.15 15.75
N GLN A 266 8.07 -11.78 15.53
CA GLN A 266 9.16 -12.04 16.48
C GLN A 266 8.89 -11.35 17.80
N ARG A 267 8.51 -10.06 17.78
CA ARG A 267 8.15 -9.32 18.99
C ARG A 267 6.95 -9.94 19.69
N LEU A 268 5.93 -10.38 18.95
CA LEU A 268 4.78 -11.06 19.52
C LEU A 268 5.19 -12.37 20.22
N ILE A 269 6.04 -13.18 19.58
CA ILE A 269 6.56 -14.44 20.11
C ILE A 269 7.39 -14.21 21.37
N ASP A 270 8.33 -13.27 21.33
CA ASP A 270 9.19 -12.95 22.47
C ASP A 270 8.39 -12.38 23.63
N SER A 271 7.50 -11.41 23.38
CA SER A 271 6.76 -10.71 24.45
C SER A 271 5.77 -11.62 25.18
N LEU A 272 5.21 -12.61 24.48
CA LEU A 272 4.22 -13.53 25.04
C LEU A 272 4.81 -14.90 25.40
N GLY A 273 6.11 -15.10 25.19
CA GLY A 273 6.77 -16.38 25.45
C GLY A 273 6.19 -17.54 24.63
N LEU A 274 5.74 -17.29 23.39
CA LEU A 274 5.10 -18.31 22.56
C LEU A 274 6.10 -19.41 22.19
N MET A 275 5.68 -20.67 22.28
CA MET A 275 6.51 -21.84 21.93
C MET A 275 6.50 -22.06 20.41
N VAL A 276 7.00 -21.07 19.65
CA VAL A 276 6.92 -21.02 18.19
C VAL A 276 8.24 -20.54 17.61
N THR A 277 8.74 -21.24 16.60
CA THR A 277 9.81 -20.76 15.70
C THR A 277 9.21 -20.29 14.39
N ILE A 278 9.80 -19.28 13.75
CA ILE A 278 9.41 -18.89 12.38
C ILE A 278 10.40 -19.53 11.42
N LYS A 279 9.88 -20.19 10.38
CA LYS A 279 10.63 -20.64 9.21
C LYS A 279 10.34 -19.68 8.06
N PHE A 280 11.39 -19.19 7.42
CA PHE A 280 11.27 -18.34 6.24
C PHE A 280 11.35 -19.19 4.97
N MET A 281 10.36 -19.01 4.10
CA MET A 281 10.18 -19.79 2.88
C MET A 281 10.74 -19.09 1.63
N GLY A 282 11.10 -17.81 1.72
CA GLY A 282 11.53 -16.98 0.59
C GLY A 282 10.38 -16.47 -0.27
N TRP A 283 10.68 -15.53 -1.16
CA TRP A 283 9.69 -14.79 -1.98
C TRP A 283 9.00 -15.63 -3.06
N ASN A 284 9.57 -16.78 -3.43
CA ASN A 284 9.07 -17.65 -4.51
C ASN A 284 8.40 -18.93 -4.00
N ALA A 285 8.07 -19.02 -2.70
CA ALA A 285 7.50 -20.23 -2.11
C ALA A 285 5.97 -20.32 -2.21
N GLY A 286 5.41 -19.92 -3.36
CA GLY A 286 4.00 -20.07 -3.72
C GLY A 286 3.77 -21.26 -4.63
#